data_AF-A0A8D9IKM6-F1
#
_entry.id   AF-A0A8D9IKM6-F1
#
_cell.length_a   1.000
_cell.length_b   1.000
_cell.length_c   1.000
_cell.angle_alpha   90.00
_cell.angle_beta   90.00
_cell.angle_gamma   90.00
#
_symmetry.space_group_name_H-M   'P 1'
#
loop_
_entity.id
_entity.type
_entity.pdbx_description
1 polymer ?
#
loop_
_entity_poly.entity_id
_entity_poly.type
_entity_poly.pdbx_seq_one_letter_code
_entity_poly.pdbx_strand_id
1 'polypeptide(L)'
;MAKKPGDPQDPQGVLLDQYGHRIIARKVKEESLIDQARDTIVAEGKTITPARVIAGLSFGFWTTLLGTKYEDSKSQSLLWPTLENVVFPHRPVGHNMSDIRQAFHRIRELRNRLSHHEALWKFHYDDPATGRPDYSQPVYGAHASCNLLRKHYDDILEMIGWISTDRKTNFLNHSANLRFYALCSVDGLNSYIEPEKVTATIKVSRGGRGSTS
;
A
#
# COMPACT_ATOMS: atom_id res chain seq x y z
N MET A 1 -4.19 -33.97 7.30
CA MET A 1 -3.90 -35.32 7.83
C MET A 1 -4.71 -35.51 9.10
N ALA A 2 -5.34 -36.68 9.27
CA ALA A 2 -6.16 -36.96 10.44
C ALA A 2 -5.27 -37.20 11.67
N LYS A 3 -5.65 -36.56 12.79
CA LYS A 3 -5.02 -36.59 14.12
C LYS A 3 -4.81 -38.03 14.60
N LYS A 4 -3.57 -38.42 14.95
CA LYS A 4 -3.29 -39.68 15.66
C LYS A 4 -2.99 -39.38 17.14
N PRO A 5 -3.45 -40.23 18.08
CA PRO A 5 -3.10 -40.07 19.49
C PRO A 5 -1.60 -40.37 19.66
N GLY A 6 -0.81 -39.33 19.99
CA GLY A 6 0.64 -39.44 20.24
C GLY A 6 1.51 -38.48 19.43
N ASP A 7 0.95 -37.70 18.50
CA ASP A 7 1.74 -36.74 17.72
C ASP A 7 2.30 -35.62 18.63
N PRO A 8 3.60 -35.29 18.56
CA PRO A 8 4.22 -34.24 19.38
C PRO A 8 3.58 -32.88 19.08
N GLN A 9 3.36 -32.08 20.12
CA GLN A 9 2.74 -30.76 20.02
C GLN A 9 3.57 -29.72 20.77
N ASP A 10 3.48 -28.47 20.31
CA ASP A 10 4.02 -27.34 21.05
C ASP A 10 3.08 -26.92 22.21
N PRO A 11 3.49 -25.97 23.07
CA PRO A 11 2.65 -25.47 24.16
C PRO A 11 1.32 -24.83 23.73
N GLN A 12 1.16 -24.55 22.43
CA GLN A 12 -0.04 -23.98 21.83
C GLN A 12 -0.94 -25.04 21.17
N GLY A 13 -0.61 -26.33 21.28
CA GLY A 13 -1.38 -27.45 20.73
C GLY A 13 -1.22 -27.65 19.22
N VAL A 14 -0.20 -27.04 18.61
CA VAL A 14 0.12 -27.21 17.18
C VAL A 14 0.99 -28.45 17.00
N LEU A 15 0.61 -29.31 16.05
CA LEU A 15 1.36 -30.53 15.72
C LEU A 15 2.79 -30.19 15.29
N LEU A 16 3.76 -31.01 15.70
CA LEU A 16 5.17 -30.89 15.34
C LEU A 16 5.58 -32.02 14.39
N ASP A 17 6.46 -31.72 13.45
CA ASP A 17 7.08 -32.71 12.58
C ASP A 17 8.17 -33.49 13.34
N GLN A 18 8.76 -34.49 12.68
CA GLN A 18 9.84 -35.30 13.24
C GLN A 18 11.12 -34.50 13.57
N TYR A 19 11.20 -33.23 13.17
CA TYR A 19 12.30 -32.31 13.43
C TYR A 19 11.93 -31.21 14.44
N GLY A 20 10.72 -31.25 15.01
CA GLY A 20 10.24 -30.27 15.98
C GLY A 20 9.69 -28.97 15.38
N HIS A 21 9.45 -28.90 14.07
CA HIS A 21 8.79 -27.75 13.44
C HIS A 21 7.27 -27.91 13.44
N ARG A 22 6.54 -26.81 13.59
CA ARG A 22 5.07 -26.81 13.50
C ARG A 22 4.60 -27.34 12.13
N ILE A 23 3.83 -28.42 12.14
CA ILE A 23 3.09 -28.94 10.99
C ILE A 23 1.91 -28.00 10.73
N ILE A 24 2.07 -27.16 9.72
CA ILE A 24 1.01 -26.29 9.23
C ILE A 24 0.09 -27.13 8.33
N ALA A 25 -1.10 -27.49 8.83
CA ALA A 25 -2.05 -28.37 8.14
C ALA A 25 -2.53 -27.83 6.78
N ARG A 26 -2.40 -26.51 6.55
CA ARG A 26 -2.68 -25.84 5.28
C ARG A 26 -1.87 -24.56 5.19
N LYS A 27 -0.94 -24.50 4.25
CA LYS A 27 -0.14 -23.29 3.96
C LYS A 27 -1.09 -22.16 3.57
N VAL A 28 -0.98 -21.00 4.19
CA VAL A 28 -1.79 -19.84 3.80
C VAL A 28 -1.25 -19.25 2.49
N LYS A 29 -2.11 -18.56 1.73
CA LYS A 29 -1.73 -18.00 0.42
C LYS A 29 -0.51 -17.09 0.53
N GLU A 30 -0.39 -16.35 1.63
CA GLU A 30 0.69 -15.42 1.90
C GLU A 30 2.03 -16.13 2.06
N GLU A 31 2.07 -17.29 2.70
CA GLU A 31 3.30 -18.08 2.82
C GLU A 31 3.74 -18.62 1.45
N SER A 32 2.80 -18.95 0.57
CA SER A 32 3.13 -19.37 -0.81
C SER A 32 3.71 -18.20 -1.62
N LEU A 33 3.25 -16.97 -1.40
CA LEU A 33 3.82 -15.77 -2.04
C LEU A 33 5.25 -15.49 -1.56
N ILE A 34 5.55 -15.78 -0.30
CA ILE A 34 6.92 -15.67 0.24
C ILE A 34 7.84 -16.71 -0.42
N ASP A 35 7.38 -17.95 -0.60
CA ASP A 35 8.16 -18.96 -1.31
C ASP A 35 8.42 -18.54 -2.76
N GLN A 36 7.40 -18.08 -3.47
CA GLN A 36 7.55 -17.60 -4.85
C GLN A 36 8.59 -16.49 -4.96
N ALA A 37 8.60 -15.54 -4.01
CA ALA A 37 9.61 -14.50 -3.96
C ALA A 37 11.02 -15.08 -3.73
N ARG A 38 11.16 -16.10 -2.86
CA ARG A 38 12.44 -16.80 -2.64
C ARG A 38 12.91 -17.56 -3.87
N ASP A 39 12.01 -18.30 -4.52
CA ASP A 39 12.30 -19.07 -5.72
C ASP A 39 12.76 -18.17 -6.87
N THR A 40 12.12 -17.01 -7.01
CA THR A 40 12.53 -15.99 -8.00
C THR A 40 13.95 -15.48 -7.72
N ILE A 41 14.28 -15.18 -6.46
CA ILE A 41 15.62 -14.73 -6.07
C ILE A 41 16.68 -15.81 -6.38
N VAL A 42 16.38 -17.07 -6.11
CA VAL A 42 17.27 -18.20 -6.41
C VAL A 42 17.44 -18.40 -7.91
N ALA A 43 16.35 -18.31 -8.69
CA ALA A 43 16.39 -18.41 -10.15
C ALA A 43 17.24 -17.30 -10.78
N GLU A 44 17.29 -16.12 -10.16
CA GLU A 44 18.18 -15.01 -10.54
C GLU A 44 19.64 -15.19 -10.08
N GLY A 45 19.98 -16.32 -9.43
CA GLY A 45 21.31 -16.59 -8.91
C GLY A 45 21.72 -15.72 -7.71
N LYS A 46 20.74 -15.10 -7.03
CA LYS A 46 20.98 -14.17 -5.93
C LYS A 46 20.85 -14.88 -4.58
N THR A 47 21.63 -14.44 -3.60
CA THR A 47 21.49 -14.87 -2.21
C THR A 47 20.16 -14.41 -1.62
N ILE A 48 19.46 -15.30 -0.91
CA ILE A 48 18.22 -14.95 -0.20
C ILE A 48 18.58 -14.06 0.99
N THR A 49 18.07 -12.83 1.01
CA THR A 49 18.17 -11.92 2.16
C THR A 49 16.79 -11.36 2.49
N PRO A 50 16.51 -10.98 3.76
CA PRO A 50 15.24 -10.40 4.15
C PRO A 50 14.88 -9.18 3.28
N ALA A 51 15.85 -8.32 2.98
CA ALA A 51 15.65 -7.15 2.13
C ALA A 51 15.21 -7.52 0.69
N ARG A 52 15.80 -8.58 0.11
CA ARG A 52 15.42 -9.05 -1.23
C ARG A 52 14.05 -9.69 -1.25
N VAL A 53 13.71 -10.47 -0.22
CA VAL A 53 12.37 -11.04 -0.08
C VAL A 53 11.33 -9.92 0.03
N ILE A 54 11.56 -8.94 0.91
CA ILE A 54 10.68 -7.77 1.05
C ILE A 54 10.50 -7.03 -0.28
N ALA A 55 11.59 -6.82 -1.03
CA ALA A 55 11.55 -6.16 -2.33
C ALA A 55 10.84 -6.99 -3.42
N GLY A 56 10.85 -8.32 -3.32
CA GLY A 56 10.15 -9.21 -4.25
C GLY A 56 8.64 -9.32 -3.99
N LEU A 57 8.15 -8.82 -2.85
CA LEU A 57 6.73 -8.89 -2.50
C LEU A 57 5.96 -7.71 -3.11
N SER A 58 4.82 -8.02 -3.72
CA SER A 58 3.94 -7.00 -4.30
C SER A 58 3.25 -6.16 -3.22
N PHE A 59 2.85 -4.92 -3.56
CA PHE A 59 2.04 -4.10 -2.66
C PHE A 59 0.75 -4.81 -2.19
N GLY A 60 0.14 -5.63 -3.06
CA GLY A 60 -1.06 -6.39 -2.73
C GLY A 60 -0.87 -7.36 -1.56
N PHE A 61 0.32 -7.96 -1.43
CA PHE A 61 0.67 -8.83 -0.29
C PHE A 61 0.53 -8.08 1.04
N TRP A 62 1.14 -6.90 1.15
CA TRP A 62 1.12 -6.09 2.37
C TRP A 62 -0.29 -5.65 2.76
N THR A 63 -1.10 -5.24 1.79
CA THR A 63 -2.51 -4.87 2.07
C THR A 63 -3.36 -6.05 2.56
N THR A 64 -3.02 -7.28 2.16
CA THR A 64 -3.73 -8.47 2.65
C THR A 64 -3.39 -8.79 4.10
N LEU A 65 -2.18 -8.47 4.56
CA LEU A 65 -1.78 -8.59 5.97
C LEU A 65 -2.56 -7.65 6.90
N LEU A 66 -3.10 -6.55 6.39
CA LEU A 66 -3.96 -5.65 7.14
C LEU A 66 -5.39 -6.21 7.33
N GLY A 67 -5.74 -7.35 6.72
CA GLY A 67 -7.09 -7.91 6.74
C GLY A 67 -7.53 -8.48 8.10
N THR A 68 -8.84 -8.62 8.31
CA THR A 68 -9.45 -9.13 9.57
C THR A 68 -8.98 -10.53 9.94
N LYS A 69 -8.55 -11.34 8.96
CA LYS A 69 -8.02 -12.68 9.18
C LYS A 69 -6.72 -12.72 10.00
N TYR A 70 -6.06 -11.58 10.18
CA TYR A 70 -4.88 -11.41 11.03
C TYR A 70 -5.18 -10.61 12.30
N GLU A 71 -6.45 -10.34 12.59
CA GLU A 71 -6.89 -9.77 13.85
C GLU A 71 -7.26 -10.89 14.82
N ASP A 72 -6.59 -10.92 15.96
CA ASP A 72 -6.96 -11.79 17.07
C ASP A 72 -6.71 -11.09 18.40
N SER A 73 -7.79 -10.53 18.94
CA SER A 73 -7.77 -9.90 20.27
C SER A 73 -7.70 -10.92 21.40
N LYS A 74 -8.01 -12.21 21.17
CA LYS A 74 -8.18 -13.22 22.22
C LYS A 74 -6.92 -14.01 22.50
N SER A 75 -6.23 -14.48 21.46
CA SER A 75 -5.03 -15.32 21.62
C SER A 75 -3.72 -14.55 21.41
N GLN A 76 -3.74 -13.30 20.95
CA GLN A 76 -2.54 -12.48 20.68
C GLN A 76 -1.51 -13.21 19.80
N SER A 77 -1.95 -14.17 19.00
CA SER A 77 -1.08 -15.00 18.15
C SER A 77 -0.97 -14.48 16.71
N LEU A 78 -1.84 -13.54 16.34
CA LEU A 78 -1.86 -12.92 15.02
C LEU A 78 -1.24 -11.51 15.07
N LEU A 79 -1.12 -10.89 13.90
CA LEU A 79 -0.42 -9.62 13.73
C LEU A 79 -1.08 -8.46 14.50
N TRP A 80 -2.40 -8.42 14.49
CA TRP A 80 -3.18 -7.33 15.06
C TRP A 80 -3.97 -7.81 16.28
N PRO A 81 -4.06 -7.02 17.37
CA PRO A 81 -3.61 -5.63 17.51
C PRO A 81 -2.14 -5.47 17.94
N THR A 82 -1.42 -6.56 18.18
CA THR A 82 -0.09 -6.56 18.84
C THR A 82 0.95 -5.70 18.12
N LEU A 83 0.91 -5.64 16.78
CA LEU A 83 1.84 -4.86 15.97
C LEU A 83 1.35 -3.45 15.63
N GLU A 84 0.15 -3.02 16.06
CA GLU A 84 -0.41 -1.70 15.70
C GLU A 84 0.53 -0.55 16.06
N ASN A 85 1.00 -0.51 17.31
CA ASN A 85 1.87 0.57 17.80
C ASN A 85 3.30 0.44 17.26
N VAL A 86 3.69 -0.72 16.73
CA VAL A 86 5.01 -0.95 16.13
C VAL A 86 5.02 -0.48 14.67
N VAL A 87 3.96 -0.79 13.93
CA VAL A 87 3.85 -0.48 12.49
C VAL A 87 3.33 0.93 12.27
N PHE A 88 2.43 1.42 13.12
CA PHE A 88 1.81 2.75 13.02
C PHE A 88 2.05 3.59 14.30
N PRO A 89 3.31 3.84 14.69
CA PRO A 89 3.65 4.51 15.94
C PRO A 89 3.16 5.97 16.00
N HIS A 90 2.90 6.60 14.85
CA HIS A 90 2.49 8.01 14.76
C HIS A 90 1.01 8.18 14.38
N ARG A 91 0.21 7.12 14.52
CA ARG A 91 -1.23 7.17 14.29
C ARG A 91 -1.90 8.16 15.26
N PRO A 92 -2.72 9.11 14.80
CA PRO A 92 -3.45 10.02 15.68
C PRO A 92 -4.50 9.29 16.51
N VAL A 93 -4.84 9.85 17.67
CA VAL A 93 -5.90 9.32 18.53
C VAL A 93 -7.25 9.40 17.80
N GLY A 94 -8.05 8.33 17.88
CA GLY A 94 -9.35 8.23 17.23
C GLY A 94 -9.36 7.42 15.94
N HIS A 95 -8.19 7.09 15.38
CA HIS A 95 -8.09 6.18 14.23
C HIS A 95 -7.85 4.74 14.69
N ASN A 96 -8.67 3.83 14.18
CA ASN A 96 -8.58 2.40 14.46
C ASN A 96 -7.99 1.62 13.27
N MET A 97 -7.78 0.32 13.46
CA MET A 97 -7.23 -0.56 12.42
C MET A 97 -8.14 -0.70 11.18
N SER A 98 -9.46 -0.54 11.33
CA SER A 98 -10.41 -0.52 10.21
C SER A 98 -10.18 0.70 9.32
N ASP A 99 -9.91 1.87 9.91
CA ASP A 99 -9.63 3.10 9.16
C ASP A 99 -8.34 2.95 8.34
N ILE A 100 -7.29 2.39 8.95
CA ILE A 100 -6.02 2.07 8.29
C ILE A 100 -6.27 1.11 7.13
N ARG A 101 -7.00 0.02 7.38
CA ARG A 101 -7.33 -0.97 6.34
C ARG A 101 -8.07 -0.33 5.17
N GLN A 102 -9.06 0.53 5.44
CA GLN A 102 -9.82 1.21 4.40
C GLN A 102 -8.93 2.15 3.58
N ALA A 103 -8.06 2.92 4.22
CA ALA A 103 -7.11 3.79 3.55
C ALA A 103 -6.17 3.01 2.61
N PHE A 104 -5.53 1.93 3.09
CA PHE A 104 -4.67 1.09 2.27
C PHE A 104 -5.41 0.37 1.14
N HIS A 105 -6.69 0.02 1.33
CA HIS A 105 -7.53 -0.53 0.27
C HIS A 105 -7.75 0.48 -0.86
N ARG A 106 -8.10 1.72 -0.52
CA ARG A 106 -8.27 2.81 -1.50
C ARG A 106 -7.00 3.08 -2.29
N ILE A 107 -5.84 3.09 -1.62
CA ILE A 107 -4.53 3.23 -2.27
C ILE A 107 -4.28 2.09 -3.25
N ARG A 108 -4.63 0.86 -2.87
CA ARG A 108 -4.50 -0.31 -3.75
C ARG A 108 -5.39 -0.21 -4.98
N GLU A 109 -6.66 0.18 -4.82
CA GLU A 109 -7.58 0.38 -5.93
C GLU A 109 -7.06 1.43 -6.91
N LEU A 110 -6.62 2.58 -6.40
CA LEU A 110 -6.04 3.64 -7.22
C LEU A 110 -4.82 3.14 -8.02
N ARG A 111 -3.90 2.45 -7.34
CA ARG A 111 -2.71 1.87 -7.99
C ARG A 111 -3.09 0.84 -9.06
N ASN A 112 -4.10 0.01 -8.80
CA ASN A 112 -4.55 -0.99 -9.75
C ASN A 112 -5.11 -0.34 -11.02
N ARG A 113 -5.96 0.69 -10.87
CA ARG A 113 -6.47 1.48 -11.99
C ARG A 113 -5.33 2.08 -12.82
N LEU A 114 -4.33 2.66 -12.16
CA LEU A 114 -3.13 3.19 -12.82
C LEU A 114 -2.36 2.11 -13.60
N SER A 115 -2.15 0.92 -13.01
CA SER A 115 -1.45 -0.19 -13.67
C SER A 115 -2.23 -0.81 -14.83
N HIS A 116 -3.56 -0.71 -14.82
CA HIS A 116 -4.42 -1.15 -15.91
C HIS A 116 -4.65 -0.05 -16.97
N HIS A 117 -3.95 1.09 -16.87
CA HIS A 117 -4.13 2.25 -17.74
C HIS A 117 -5.57 2.75 -17.81
N GLU A 118 -6.33 2.57 -16.73
CA GLU A 118 -7.68 3.11 -16.63
C GLU A 118 -7.65 4.63 -16.38
N ALA A 119 -8.65 5.34 -16.89
CA ALA A 119 -8.81 6.76 -16.65
C ALA A 119 -8.98 7.03 -15.15
N LEU A 120 -8.01 7.71 -14.54
CA LEU A 120 -8.03 8.07 -13.12
C LEU A 120 -9.15 9.08 -12.82
N TRP A 121 -9.44 9.99 -13.75
CA TRP A 121 -10.43 11.06 -13.59
C TRP A 121 -11.90 10.62 -13.65
N LYS A 122 -12.17 9.33 -13.91
CA LYS A 122 -13.50 8.74 -13.67
C LYS A 122 -13.64 8.48 -12.18
N PHE A 123 -13.78 9.55 -11.40
CA PHE A 123 -14.02 9.43 -9.98
C PHE A 123 -15.51 9.23 -9.73
N HIS A 124 -15.82 8.65 -8.58
CA HIS A 124 -17.18 8.38 -8.15
C HIS A 124 -17.30 8.93 -6.73
N TYR A 125 -18.47 9.45 -6.38
CA TYR A 125 -18.73 9.78 -4.97
C TYR A 125 -18.73 8.49 -4.15
N ASP A 126 -18.22 8.54 -2.92
CA ASP A 126 -18.42 7.43 -1.99
C ASP A 126 -19.90 7.37 -1.62
N ASP A 127 -20.52 6.19 -1.77
CA ASP A 127 -21.86 5.93 -1.27
C ASP A 127 -21.87 6.15 0.25
N PRO A 128 -22.72 7.07 0.78
CA PRO A 128 -22.80 7.37 2.20
C PRO A 128 -23.12 6.16 3.08
N ALA A 129 -23.80 5.15 2.52
CA ALA A 129 -24.20 3.95 3.26
C ALA A 129 -23.09 2.90 3.32
N THR A 130 -22.25 2.78 2.28
CA THR A 130 -21.24 1.72 2.17
C THR A 130 -19.80 2.20 2.28
N GLY A 131 -19.55 3.50 2.16
CA GLY A 131 -18.21 4.11 2.15
C GLY A 131 -17.35 3.68 0.95
N ARG A 132 -17.98 3.12 -0.08
CA ARG A 132 -17.35 2.63 -1.31
C ARG A 132 -17.70 3.54 -2.49
N PRO A 133 -16.87 3.61 -3.55
CA PRO A 133 -17.17 4.40 -4.73
C PRO A 133 -18.47 3.96 -5.42
N ASP A 134 -19.42 4.88 -5.63
CA ASP A 134 -20.67 4.67 -6.37
C ASP A 134 -20.45 4.82 -7.88
N TYR A 135 -20.24 3.69 -8.55
CA TYR A 135 -20.01 3.62 -9.99
C TYR A 135 -21.19 4.12 -10.85
N SER A 136 -22.37 4.38 -10.27
CA SER A 136 -23.53 4.93 -10.98
C SER A 136 -23.52 6.46 -11.09
N GLN A 137 -22.70 7.15 -10.27
CA GLN A 137 -22.61 8.62 -10.23
C GLN A 137 -21.16 9.10 -10.43
N PRO A 138 -20.66 9.08 -11.68
CA PRO A 138 -19.34 9.62 -11.98
C PRO A 138 -19.28 11.14 -11.72
N VAL A 139 -18.22 11.55 -11.02
CA VAL A 139 -17.83 12.94 -10.82
C VAL A 139 -17.23 13.45 -12.13
N TYR A 140 -17.86 14.46 -12.74
CA TYR A 140 -17.37 15.09 -13.95
C TYR A 140 -16.64 16.41 -13.65
N GLY A 141 -15.62 16.71 -14.47
CA GLY A 141 -14.91 17.99 -14.46
C GLY A 141 -13.46 17.90 -14.03
N ALA A 142 -12.59 18.62 -14.72
CA ALA A 142 -11.14 18.65 -14.48
C ALA A 142 -10.80 19.08 -13.05
N HIS A 143 -11.52 20.07 -12.51
CA HIS A 143 -11.27 20.60 -11.16
C HIS A 143 -11.61 19.56 -10.07
N ALA A 144 -12.79 18.94 -10.15
CA ALA A 144 -13.19 17.90 -9.20
C ALA A 144 -12.24 16.68 -9.27
N SER A 145 -11.82 16.31 -10.49
CA SER A 145 -10.87 15.22 -10.71
C SER A 145 -9.48 15.52 -10.13
N CYS A 146 -8.96 16.72 -10.34
CA CYS A 146 -7.68 17.13 -9.77
C CYS A 146 -7.73 17.18 -8.24
N ASN A 147 -8.84 17.65 -7.66
CA ASN A 147 -9.01 17.69 -6.21
C ASN A 147 -9.06 16.28 -5.60
N LEU A 148 -9.73 15.33 -6.24
CA LEU A 148 -9.77 13.94 -5.76
C LEU A 148 -8.41 13.25 -5.88
N LEU A 149 -7.66 13.50 -6.96
CA LEU A 149 -6.26 13.04 -7.07
C LEU A 149 -5.39 13.59 -5.95
N ARG A 150 -5.51 14.89 -5.65
CA ARG A 150 -4.79 15.53 -4.54
C ARG A 150 -5.15 14.91 -3.20
N LYS A 151 -6.45 14.73 -2.93
CA LYS A 151 -6.92 14.06 -1.70
C LYS A 151 -6.31 12.67 -1.55
N HIS A 152 -6.37 11.83 -2.59
CA HIS A 152 -5.77 10.50 -2.54
C HIS A 152 -4.26 10.53 -2.29
N TYR A 153 -3.57 11.51 -2.86
CA TYR A 153 -2.15 11.69 -2.64
C TYR A 153 -1.85 12.14 -1.20
N ASP A 154 -2.66 13.05 -0.64
CA ASP A 154 -2.57 13.46 0.75
C ASP A 154 -2.83 12.28 1.70
N ASP A 155 -3.82 11.43 1.40
CA ASP A 155 -4.12 10.20 2.16
C ASP A 155 -2.90 9.25 2.17
N ILE A 156 -2.20 9.09 1.03
CA ILE A 156 -0.96 8.29 0.94
C ILE A 156 0.13 8.88 1.83
N LEU A 157 0.34 10.20 1.77
CA LEU A 157 1.33 10.88 2.60
C LEU A 157 1.01 10.79 4.09
N GLU A 158 -0.28 10.80 4.44
CA GLU A 158 -0.74 10.58 5.80
C GLU A 158 -0.42 9.16 6.27
N MET A 159 -0.74 8.13 5.48
CA MET A 159 -0.41 6.74 5.82
C MET A 159 1.10 6.53 5.98
N ILE A 160 1.92 7.12 5.11
CA ILE A 160 3.38 7.10 5.26
C ILE A 160 3.79 7.78 6.57
N GLY A 161 3.17 8.91 6.91
CA GLY A 161 3.41 9.63 8.15
C GLY A 161 3.07 8.82 9.39
N TRP A 162 1.99 8.05 9.37
CA TRP A 162 1.58 7.18 10.49
C TRP A 162 2.61 6.07 10.73
N ILE A 163 3.26 5.57 9.66
CA ILE A 163 4.33 4.58 9.75
C ILE A 163 5.66 5.24 10.16
N SER A 164 6.02 6.37 9.56
CA SER A 164 7.28 7.07 9.81
C SER A 164 7.20 8.52 9.35
N THR A 165 7.31 9.43 10.31
CA THR A 165 7.39 10.87 10.07
C THR A 165 8.64 11.25 9.27
N ASP A 166 9.77 10.58 9.50
CA ASP A 166 11.01 10.81 8.76
C ASP A 166 10.87 10.50 7.27
N ARG A 167 10.19 9.38 6.93
CA ARG A 167 9.92 9.03 5.52
C ARG A 167 8.99 10.03 4.86
N LYS A 168 7.95 10.48 5.56
CA LYS A 168 7.05 11.54 5.07
C LYS A 168 7.84 12.81 4.78
N THR A 169 8.65 13.28 5.72
CA THR A 169 9.49 14.49 5.57
C THR A 169 10.47 14.33 4.42
N ASN A 170 11.16 13.20 4.32
CA ASN A 170 12.08 12.94 3.22
C ASN A 170 11.37 13.03 1.87
N PHE A 171 10.17 12.43 1.74
CA PHE A 171 9.39 12.47 0.51
C PHE A 171 8.91 13.88 0.15
N LEU A 172 8.45 14.66 1.15
CA LEU A 172 8.03 16.05 0.96
C LEU A 172 9.18 16.97 0.52
N ASN A 173 10.40 16.70 1.01
CA ASN A 173 11.60 17.46 0.64
C ASN A 173 12.08 17.18 -0.80
N HIS A 174 11.61 16.11 -1.44
CA HIS A 174 11.95 15.83 -2.83
C HIS A 174 11.05 16.62 -3.79
N SER A 175 11.63 17.07 -4.90
CA SER A 175 10.91 17.79 -5.97
C SER A 175 9.75 17.00 -6.59
N ALA A 176 9.70 15.68 -6.37
CA ALA A 176 8.60 14.83 -6.80
C ALA A 176 7.25 15.28 -6.24
N ASN A 177 7.22 15.76 -4.98
CA ASN A 177 6.00 16.24 -4.35
C ASN A 177 5.41 17.45 -5.07
N LEU A 178 6.25 18.46 -5.31
CA LEU A 178 5.86 19.68 -6.04
C LEU A 178 5.43 19.36 -7.47
N ARG A 179 6.13 18.43 -8.14
CA ARG A 179 5.77 17.98 -9.49
C ARG A 179 4.41 17.30 -9.52
N PHE A 180 4.09 16.46 -8.53
CA PHE A 180 2.79 15.82 -8.46
C PHE A 180 1.66 16.86 -8.34
N TYR A 181 1.77 17.82 -7.41
CA TYR A 181 0.75 18.87 -7.27
C TYR A 181 0.61 19.76 -8.51
N ALA A 182 1.74 20.06 -9.19
CA ALA A 182 1.74 20.83 -10.42
C ALA A 182 1.04 20.07 -11.56
N LEU A 183 1.33 18.79 -11.75
CA LEU A 183 0.73 17.95 -12.79
C LEU A 183 -0.74 17.65 -12.49
N CYS A 184 -1.09 17.38 -11.24
CA CYS A 184 -2.45 17.16 -10.77
C CYS A 184 -3.15 18.48 -10.41
N SER A 185 -3.03 19.48 -11.29
CA SER A 185 -3.73 20.75 -11.21
C SER A 185 -4.47 21.03 -12.51
N VAL A 186 -5.49 21.89 -12.47
CA VAL A 186 -6.20 22.31 -13.69
C VAL A 186 -5.24 23.00 -14.65
N ASP A 187 -4.35 23.86 -14.15
CA ASP A 187 -3.32 24.51 -14.96
C ASP A 187 -2.33 23.50 -15.57
N GLY A 188 -1.94 22.49 -14.78
CA GLY A 188 -1.10 21.39 -15.25
C GLY A 188 -1.76 20.60 -16.38
N LEU A 189 -3.04 20.25 -16.22
CA LEU A 189 -3.82 19.59 -17.27
C LEU A 189 -3.94 20.47 -18.52
N ASN A 190 -4.27 21.76 -18.33
CA ASN A 190 -4.37 22.73 -19.42
C ASN A 190 -3.03 22.89 -20.14
N SER A 191 -1.88 22.82 -19.44
CA SER A 191 -0.56 22.89 -20.09
C SER A 191 -0.30 21.77 -21.10
N TYR A 192 -1.00 20.62 -20.98
CA TYR A 192 -0.91 19.51 -21.93
C TYR A 192 -2.01 19.52 -22.99
N ILE A 193 -3.21 20.01 -22.66
CA ILE A 193 -4.39 19.91 -23.55
C ILE A 193 -4.67 21.22 -24.28
N GLU A 194 -4.49 22.36 -23.62
CA GLU A 194 -4.78 23.71 -24.13
C GLU A 194 -3.74 24.71 -23.57
N PRO A 195 -2.50 24.72 -24.09
CA PRO A 195 -1.38 25.50 -23.54
C PRO A 195 -1.68 27.00 -23.40
N GLU A 196 -2.65 27.48 -24.18
CA GLU A 196 -3.07 28.87 -24.29
C GLU A 196 -3.93 29.34 -23.11
N LYS A 197 -4.44 28.40 -22.29
CA LYS A 197 -5.24 28.67 -21.08
C LYS A 197 -4.41 28.65 -19.78
N VAL A 198 -3.09 28.54 -19.84
CA VAL A 198 -2.22 28.48 -18.65
C VAL A 198 -1.99 29.88 -18.08
N THR A 199 -2.54 30.15 -16.90
CA THR A 199 -2.48 31.48 -16.25
C THR A 199 -1.12 31.78 -15.59
N ALA A 200 -0.33 30.76 -15.24
CA ALA A 200 1.00 30.92 -14.67
C ALA A 200 1.93 29.73 -15.01
N THR A 201 3.09 30.02 -15.58
CA THR A 201 4.10 29.00 -15.93
C THR A 201 5.04 28.74 -14.76
N ILE A 202 4.95 27.57 -14.12
CA ILE A 202 5.94 27.16 -13.10
C ILE A 202 7.18 26.60 -13.83
N LYS A 203 8.29 27.35 -13.83
CA LYS A 203 9.58 26.85 -14.33
C LYS A 203 10.13 25.75 -13.42
N VAL A 204 9.84 24.50 -13.75
CA VAL A 204 10.51 23.34 -13.12
C VAL A 204 11.88 23.17 -13.78
N SER A 205 12.94 23.60 -13.10
CA SER A 205 14.31 23.31 -13.52
C SER A 205 14.53 21.79 -13.55
N ARG A 206 14.96 21.27 -14.71
CA ARG A 206 15.45 19.89 -14.86
C ARG A 206 16.81 19.78 -14.15
N GLY A 207 16.80 19.68 -12.82
CA GLY A 207 17.99 19.36 -12.04
C GLY A 207 18.32 17.87 -12.14
N GLY A 208 19.39 17.52 -12.87
CA GLY A 208 19.93 16.16 -12.88
C GLY A 208 20.92 15.81 -14.00
N ARG A 209 22.16 16.32 -13.88
CA ARG A 209 23.45 15.83 -14.42
C ARG A 209 23.59 15.57 -15.93
N GLY A 210 24.36 16.45 -16.58
CA GLY A 210 25.27 16.10 -17.67
C GLY A 210 26.69 16.50 -17.26
N SER A 211 27.54 15.51 -16.99
CA SER A 211 28.99 15.67 -16.92
C SER A 211 29.56 15.66 -18.34
N THR A 212 30.35 16.66 -18.71
CA THR A 212 31.31 16.56 -19.81
C THR A 212 32.41 17.59 -19.63
N SER A 213 33.63 17.07 -19.43
CA SER A 213 34.95 17.60 -19.78
C SER A 213 35.43 18.88 -19.10
#